data_AF-A0A355WQ41-F1
#
_entry.id   AF-A0A355WQ41-F1
#
_cell.length_a   1.000
_cell.length_b   1.000
_cell.length_c   1.000
_cell.angle_alpha   90.00
_cell.angle_beta   90.00
_cell.angle_gamma   90.00
#
_symmetry.space_group_name_H-M   'P 1'
#
loop_
_entity.id
_entity.type
_entity.pdbx_description
1 polymer ?
#
loop_
_entity_poly.entity_id
_entity_poly.type
_entity_poly.pdbx_seq_one_letter_code
_entity_poly.pdbx_strand_id
1 'polypeptide(L)' 'MNNDTWGRVKEQLLHSIGKDAFKNWIEPLELEDVLNGVAQFAVPTTFFGNWVSRNYGDQILSGLTGAGAPID' A
#
# COMPACT_ATOMS: atom_id res chain seq x y z
N MET A 1 -12.61 1.04 8.65
CA MET A 1 -13.06 1.05 7.24
C MET A 1 -11.89 0.59 6.35
N ASN A 2 -11.17 -0.47 6.75
CA ASN A 2 -9.73 -0.55 6.38
C ASN A 2 -9.37 -1.78 5.52
N ASN A 3 -10.16 -2.86 5.55
CA ASN A 3 -9.79 -4.08 4.79
C ASN A 3 -10.25 -4.05 3.32
N ASP A 4 -11.46 -3.54 3.05
CA ASP A 4 -12.00 -3.49 1.67
C ASP A 4 -11.22 -2.53 0.76
N THR A 5 -10.83 -1.36 1.27
CA THR A 5 -10.04 -0.38 0.51
C THR A 5 -8.66 -0.94 0.19
N TRP A 6 -7.92 -1.45 1.19
CA TRP A 6 -6.58 -2.00 0.95
C TRP A 6 -6.61 -3.24 0.05
N GLY A 7 -7.63 -4.09 0.18
CA GLY A 7 -7.84 -5.22 -0.72
C GLY A 7 -7.92 -4.80 -2.19
N ARG A 8 -8.73 -3.78 -2.51
CA ARG A 8 -8.86 -3.23 -3.87
C ARG A 8 -7.57 -2.60 -4.38
N VAL A 9 -6.84 -1.89 -3.52
CA VAL A 9 -5.54 -1.32 -3.87
C VAL A 9 -4.53 -2.43 -4.17
N LYS A 10 -4.49 -3.49 -3.36
CA LYS A 10 -3.63 -4.66 -3.62
C LYS A 10 -3.94 -5.31 -4.97
N GLU A 11 -5.21 -5.46 -5.34
CA GLU A 11 -5.59 -5.97 -6.65
C GLU A 11 -5.09 -5.07 -7.77
N GLN A 12 -5.25 -3.75 -7.66
CA GLN A 12 -4.73 -2.80 -8.66
C GLN A 12 -3.20 -2.88 -8.77
N LEU A 13 -2.51 -2.90 -7.63
CA LEU A 13 -1.06 -3.02 -7.58
C LEU A 13 -0.58 -4.32 -8.22
N LEU A 14 -1.23 -5.45 -7.94
CA LEU A 14 -0.91 -6.75 -8.56
C LEU A 14 -0.90 -6.67 -10.10
N HIS A 15 -1.90 -6.00 -10.68
CA HIS A 15 -1.98 -5.82 -12.14
C HIS A 15 -0.95 -4.81 -12.66
N SER A 16 -0.60 -3.79 -11.88
CA SER A 16 0.28 -2.69 -12.31
C SER A 16 1.77 -3.02 -12.19
N ILE A 17 2.20 -3.63 -11.09
CA ILE A 17 3.63 -3.88 -10.80
C ILE A 17 4.06 -5.32 -11.10
N GLY A 18 3.10 -6.20 -11.36
CA GLY A 18 3.34 -7.61 -11.65
C GLY A 18 3.45 -8.49 -10.40
N LYS A 19 3.23 -9.79 -10.59
CA LYS A 19 3.08 -10.79 -9.52
C LYS A 19 4.30 -10.91 -8.61
N ASP A 20 5.50 -10.91 -9.17
CA ASP A 20 6.73 -11.11 -8.38
C ASP A 20 7.03 -9.91 -7.48
N ALA A 21 6.88 -8.70 -8.00
CA ALA A 21 7.01 -7.48 -7.20
C ALA A 21 5.92 -7.41 -6.11
N PHE A 22 4.67 -7.70 -6.48
CA PHE A 22 3.56 -7.73 -5.52
C PHE A 22 3.82 -8.68 -4.36
N LYS A 23 4.16 -9.94 -4.66
CA LYS A 23 4.37 -10.97 -3.64
C LYS A 23 5.51 -10.63 -2.68
N ASN A 24 6.59 -10.05 -3.21
CA ASN A 24 7.77 -9.75 -2.41
C ASN A 24 7.64 -8.47 -1.58
N TRP A 25 6.82 -7.50 -2.02
CA TRP A 25 6.90 -6.14 -1.50
C TRP A 25 5.57 -5.51 -1.09
N ILE A 26 4.44 -5.97 -1.63
CA ILE A 26 3.12 -5.40 -1.34
C ILE A 26 2.28 -6.35 -0.50
N GLU A 27 2.27 -7.65 -0.82
CA GLU A 27 1.53 -8.66 -0.06
C GLU A 27 1.87 -8.66 1.44
N PRO A 28 3.14 -8.48 1.87
CA PRO A 28 3.49 -8.44 3.29
C PRO A 28 3.09 -7.16 4.03
N LEU A 29 2.56 -6.15 3.32
CA LEU A 29 2.09 -4.92 3.96
C LEU A 29 0.68 -5.09 4.51
N GLU A 30 0.50 -4.70 5.76
CA GLU A 30 -0.80 -4.61 6.41
C GLU A 30 -1.12 -3.15 6.68
N LEU A 31 -2.23 -2.66 6.12
CA LEU A 31 -2.71 -1.30 6.40
C LEU A 31 -3.30 -1.28 7.81
N GLU A 32 -2.62 -0.61 8.74
CA GLU A 32 -3.08 -0.48 10.12
C GLU A 32 -4.15 0.60 10.22
N ASP A 33 -3.82 1.81 9.77
CA ASP A 33 -4.74 2.94 9.84
C ASP A 33 -4.48 4.00 8.77
N VAL A 34 -5.46 4.89 8.60
CA VAL A 34 -5.34 6.12 7.83
C VAL A 34 -5.69 7.27 8.76
N LEU A 35 -4.67 7.99 9.21
CA LEU A 35 -4.81 9.06 10.21
C LEU A 35 -4.28 10.37 9.65
N ASN A 36 -5.14 11.40 9.66
CA ASN A 36 -4.81 12.76 9.22
C ASN A 36 -4.13 12.79 7.84
N GLY A 37 -4.70 12.08 6.86
CA GLY A 37 -4.14 12.07 5.52
C GLY A 37 -2.95 11.12 5.33
N VAL A 38 -2.57 10.31 6.32
CA VAL A 38 -1.39 9.43 6.25
C VAL A 38 -1.77 7.97 6.45
N ALA A 39 -1.44 7.12 5.47
CA ALA A 39 -1.53 5.67 5.62
C ALA A 39 -0.36 5.13 6.47
N GLN A 40 -0.69 4.36 7.50
CA GLN A 40 0.28 3.62 8.30
C GLN A 40 0.21 2.13 7.96
N PHE A 41 1.39 1.56 7.72
CA PHE A 41 1.53 0.15 7.39
C PHE A 41 2.42 -0.56 8.41
N ALA A 42 1.99 -1.73 8.86
CA ALA A 42 2.89 -2.69 9.49
C ALA A 42 3.81 -3.27 8.41
N VAL A 43 5.11 -3.28 8.71
CA VAL A 43 6.16 -3.75 7.80
C VAL A 43 7.07 -4.76 8.50
N PRO A 44 7.62 -5.76 7.79
CA PRO A 44 8.50 -6.75 8.41
C PRO A 44 9.76 -6.15 9.03
N THR A 45 10.32 -5.12 8.42
CA THR A 45 11.51 -4.40 8.91
C THR A 45 11.51 -2.95 8.41
N THR A 46 12.28 -2.07 9.05
CA THR A 46 12.47 -0.68 8.58
C THR A 46 13.05 -0.62 7.16
N PHE A 47 13.96 -1.53 6.81
CA PHE A 47 14.51 -1.61 5.45
C PHE A 47 13.40 -1.92 4.43
N PHE A 48 12.52 -2.87 4.75
CA PHE A 48 11.39 -3.23 3.90
C PHE A 48 10.48 -2.02 3.68
N GLY A 49 10.08 -1.33 4.76
CA GLY A 49 9.24 -0.13 4.66
C GLY A 49 9.89 0.98 3.83
N ASN A 50 11.18 1.25 4.04
CA ASN A 50 11.91 2.26 3.26
C ASN A 50 11.99 1.91 1.78
N TRP A 51 12.25 0.64 1.47
CA TRP A 51 12.32 0.19 0.09
C TRP A 51 10.95 0.29 -0.60
N VAL A 52 9.86 -0.13 0.08
CA VAL A 52 8.51 -0.02 -0.48
C VAL A 52 8.09 1.43 -0.66
N SER A 53 8.31 2.28 0.34
CA SER A 53 8.01 3.72 0.25
C SER A 53 8.72 4.37 -0.94
N ARG A 54 10.01 4.04 -1.15
CA ARG A 54 10.80 4.59 -2.26
C ARG A 54 10.36 4.09 -3.64
N ASN A 55 9.99 2.82 -3.78
CA ASN A 55 9.78 2.20 -5.08
C ASN A 55 8.30 2.15 -5.50
N TYR A 56 7.38 2.11 -4.53
CA TYR A 56 5.96 1.91 -4.75
C TYR A 56 5.06 2.92 -4.00
N GLY A 57 5.63 3.89 -3.29
CA GLY A 57 4.88 4.88 -2.52
C GLY A 57 3.84 5.62 -3.37
N ASP A 58 4.23 6.08 -4.56
CA ASP A 58 3.34 6.81 -5.46
C ASP A 58 2.19 5.93 -5.96
N GLN A 59 2.45 4.68 -6.35
CA GLN A 59 1.38 3.76 -6.77
C GLN A 59 0.44 3.42 -5.62
N ILE A 60 0.96 3.26 -4.40
CA ILE A 60 0.16 2.99 -3.20
C ILE A 60 -0.72 4.21 -2.89
N LEU A 61 -0.16 5.42 -2.88
CA LEU A 61 -0.89 6.66 -2.65
C LEU A 61 -1.99 6.89 -3.70
N SER A 62 -1.66 6.71 -4.98
CA SER A 62 -2.63 6.82 -6.07
C SER A 62 -3.76 5.80 -5.94
N GLY A 63 -3.44 4.56 -5.56
CA GLY A 63 -4.44 3.52 -5.34
C GLY A 63 -5.37 3.86 -4.17
N LEU A 64 -4.82 4.29 -3.05
CA LEU A 64 -5.59 4.67 -1.86
C LEU A 64 -6.52 5.87 -2.13
N THR A 65 -6.00 6.89 -2.80
CA THR A 65 -6.78 8.07 -3.22
C THR A 65 -7.92 7.66 -4.17
N GLY A 66 -7.62 6.84 -5.19
CA GLY A 66 -8.62 6.34 -6.14
C GLY A 66 -9.67 5.43 -5.50
N ALA A 67 -9.33 4.76 -4.40
CA ALA A 67 -10.26 3.95 -3.61
C ALA A 67 -11.07 4.77 -2.59
N GLY A 68 -10.88 6.09 -2.52
CA GLY A 68 -11.62 6.99 -1.63
C GLY A 68 -11.13 7.00 -0.19
N ALA A 69 -9.90 6.55 0.09
CA ALA A 69 -9.30 6.72 1.40
C ALA A 69 -8.98 8.20 1.66
N PRO A 70 -9.18 8.72 2.89
CA PRO A 70 -8.92 10.12 3.23
C PRO A 70 -7.40 10.35 3.42
N ILE A 71 -6.67 10.39 2.31
CA ILE A 71 -5.20 10.56 2.25
C ILE A 71 -4.90 11.87 1.52
N ASP A 72 -3.92 12.63 2.02
CA ASP A 72 -3.48 13.94 1.47
C ASP A 72 -2.15 13.84 0.72
#